data_AF-A0A4V5PBS7-F1
#
_entry.id   AF-A0A4V5PBS7-F1
#
_cell.length_a   1.000
_cell.length_b   1.000
_cell.length_c   1.000
_cell.angle_alpha   90.00
_cell.angle_beta   90.00
_cell.angle_gamma   90.00
#
_symmetry.space_group_name_H-M   'P 1'
#
loop_
_entity.id
_entity.type
_entity.pdbx_description
1 polymer ?
#
loop_
_entity_poly.entity_id
_entity_poly.type
_entity_poly.pdbx_seq_one_letter_code
_entity_poly.pdbx_strand_id
1 'polypeptide(L)'
;MRIFSLFIAFMLTFNIFAEEVLIGGYHDNNGDGEHNVIARLKENGSKIDCIYIFVASTMGNGYYRIDSNKIPEFVTALSEVKTKFEEWSTQAIDNGIEKFTKQISVNFPKVVVYLSGKSNFNFSQKLNALFQVDNGIPCVWIYASTSTNFSKYNNKKEVFSMLFENPSDIDGLISILRDEETILQLAHKNLQIERKFDDLFQ
;
A
#
# COMPACT_ATOMS: atom_id res chain seq x y z
N MET A 1 -42.50 -2.58 -47.75
CA MET A 1 -42.14 -1.43 -46.88
C MET A 1 -41.58 -1.99 -45.58
N ARG A 2 -40.31 -1.68 -45.29
CA ARG A 2 -39.57 -2.16 -44.13
C ARG A 2 -40.08 -1.43 -42.87
N ILE A 3 -40.54 -2.17 -41.87
CA ILE A 3 -40.56 -1.69 -40.48
C ILE A 3 -39.62 -2.61 -39.71
N PHE A 4 -38.32 -2.38 -39.94
CA PHE A 4 -37.23 -2.85 -39.11
C PHE A 4 -36.92 -1.70 -38.16
N SER A 5 -37.52 -1.67 -36.98
CA SER A 5 -37.11 -0.74 -35.93
C SER A 5 -37.58 -1.20 -34.56
N LEU A 6 -37.04 -2.33 -34.11
CA LEU A 6 -36.99 -2.71 -32.70
C LEU A 6 -35.67 -3.42 -32.45
N PHE A 7 -34.58 -2.75 -32.84
CA PHE A 7 -33.22 -3.14 -32.55
C PHE A 7 -32.63 -2.02 -31.68
N ILE A 8 -32.12 -2.43 -30.51
CA ILE A 8 -31.15 -1.69 -29.70
C ILE A 8 -31.71 -0.47 -28.97
N ALA A 9 -32.51 -0.74 -27.94
CA ALA A 9 -32.42 0.02 -26.68
C ALA A 9 -31.65 -0.83 -25.65
N PHE A 10 -30.55 -1.45 -26.07
CA PHE A 10 -29.47 -1.86 -25.17
C PHE A 10 -28.55 -0.64 -25.04
N MET A 11 -29.09 0.44 -24.47
CA MET A 11 -28.29 1.57 -24.02
C MET A 11 -27.45 1.04 -22.88
N LEU A 12 -26.24 0.64 -23.27
CA LEU A 12 -25.03 0.49 -22.47
C LEU A 12 -25.22 1.08 -21.07
N THR A 13 -25.53 0.22 -20.10
CA THR A 13 -25.04 0.44 -18.75
C THR A 13 -23.53 0.42 -18.90
N PHE A 14 -22.91 1.59 -19.09
CA PHE A 14 -21.51 1.77 -18.72
C PHE A 14 -21.50 1.41 -17.25
N ASN A 15 -21.13 0.17 -16.95
CA ASN A 15 -20.73 -0.18 -15.61
C ASN A 15 -19.42 0.57 -15.43
N ILE A 16 -19.52 1.80 -14.94
CA ILE A 16 -18.37 2.58 -14.53
C ILE A 16 -17.92 1.94 -13.22
N PHE A 17 -17.25 0.80 -13.34
CA PHE A 17 -16.57 0.21 -12.20
C PHE A 17 -15.38 1.12 -11.86
N ALA A 18 -15.16 1.34 -10.57
CA ALA A 18 -13.94 1.99 -10.10
C ALA A 18 -12.72 1.22 -10.65
N GLU A 19 -11.86 1.90 -11.39
CA GLU A 19 -10.73 1.30 -12.10
C GLU A 19 -9.55 1.15 -11.15
N GLU A 20 -9.01 -0.06 -11.02
CA GLU A 20 -7.82 -0.37 -10.22
C GLU A 20 -6.60 -0.44 -11.14
N VAL A 21 -5.59 0.38 -10.85
CA VAL A 21 -4.42 0.57 -11.71
C VAL A 21 -3.16 0.39 -10.89
N LEU A 22 -2.24 -0.48 -11.34
CA LEU A 22 -0.89 -0.55 -10.79
C LEU A 22 -0.20 0.80 -11.01
N ILE A 23 0.26 1.48 -9.96
CA ILE A 23 0.93 2.79 -10.06
C ILE A 23 2.43 2.73 -9.74
N GLY A 24 2.91 1.60 -9.23
CA GLY A 24 4.33 1.38 -8.96
C GLY A 24 4.55 0.18 -8.04
N GLY A 25 5.81 -0.01 -7.64
CA GLY A 25 6.23 -0.97 -6.64
C GLY A 25 7.27 -0.36 -5.71
N TYR A 26 7.38 -0.89 -4.51
CA TYR A 26 8.42 -0.50 -3.55
C TYR A 26 9.14 -1.75 -3.03
N HIS A 27 10.41 -1.56 -2.66
CA HIS A 27 11.22 -2.62 -2.07
C HIS A 27 11.09 -2.60 -0.54
N ASP A 28 10.98 -3.77 0.04
CA ASP A 28 11.14 -3.96 1.48
C ASP A 28 11.85 -5.31 1.73
N ASN A 29 12.41 -5.47 2.92
CA ASN A 29 13.12 -6.68 3.33
C ASN A 29 12.19 -7.73 3.97
N ASN A 30 10.86 -7.56 3.84
CA ASN A 30 9.87 -8.46 4.43
C ASN A 30 9.22 -9.33 3.35
N GLY A 31 9.88 -10.44 3.00
CA GLY A 31 9.39 -11.39 1.98
C GLY A 31 10.16 -11.23 0.66
N ASP A 32 9.46 -11.35 -0.48
CA ASP A 32 10.06 -11.48 -1.82
C ASP A 32 10.56 -10.15 -2.45
N GLY A 33 10.83 -9.13 -1.64
CA GLY A 33 11.59 -7.95 -2.06
C GLY A 33 10.85 -6.93 -2.92
N GLU A 34 9.72 -7.20 -3.57
CA GLU A 34 8.98 -6.15 -4.29
C GLU A 34 7.47 -6.26 -4.05
N HIS A 35 6.88 -5.13 -3.65
CA HIS A 35 5.46 -5.05 -3.33
C HIS A 35 4.77 -3.99 -4.18
N ASN A 36 3.63 -4.36 -4.74
CA ASN A 36 2.85 -3.48 -5.61
C ASN A 36 2.12 -2.37 -4.84
N VAL A 37 1.93 -1.26 -5.52
CA VAL A 37 1.03 -0.17 -5.13
C VAL A 37 -0.02 0.01 -6.21
N ILE A 38 -1.29 -0.12 -5.84
CA ILE A 38 -2.44 0.01 -6.76
C ILE A 38 -3.27 1.22 -6.35
N ALA A 39 -3.63 2.09 -7.30
CA ALA A 39 -4.62 3.13 -7.10
C ALA A 39 -5.99 2.66 -7.58
N ARG A 40 -7.03 2.94 -6.81
CA ARG A 40 -8.41 2.89 -7.31
C ARG A 40 -8.86 4.29 -7.67
N LEU A 41 -9.27 4.48 -8.91
CA LEU A 41 -9.82 5.73 -9.41
C LEU A 41 -11.33 5.80 -9.17
N LYS A 42 -11.84 7.02 -8.96
CA LYS A 42 -13.29 7.27 -9.00
C LYS A 42 -13.81 7.10 -10.43
N GLU A 43 -15.13 6.97 -10.56
CA GLU A 43 -15.85 6.69 -11.81
C GLU A 43 -15.40 7.49 -13.05
N ASN A 44 -14.92 8.72 -12.88
CA ASN A 44 -14.47 9.56 -14.00
C ASN A 44 -12.94 9.60 -14.22
N GLY A 45 -12.16 8.76 -13.52
CA GLY A 45 -10.71 8.71 -13.60
C GLY A 45 -9.98 9.97 -13.11
N SER A 46 -10.70 11.00 -12.65
CA SER A 46 -10.14 12.33 -12.34
C SER A 46 -9.64 12.47 -10.91
N LYS A 47 -10.00 11.52 -10.04
CA LYS A 47 -9.69 11.55 -8.61
C LYS A 47 -9.38 10.17 -8.09
N ILE A 48 -8.54 10.13 -7.07
CA ILE A 48 -8.23 8.90 -6.35
C ILE A 48 -9.38 8.60 -5.37
N ASP A 49 -9.85 7.36 -5.35
CA ASP A 49 -10.73 6.85 -4.30
C ASP A 49 -9.88 6.43 -3.10
N CYS A 50 -9.02 5.45 -3.32
CA CYS A 50 -8.09 4.89 -2.34
C CYS A 50 -6.85 4.29 -3.01
N ILE A 51 -5.83 4.00 -2.21
CA ILE A 51 -4.64 3.24 -2.61
C ILE A 51 -4.56 1.93 -1.83
N TYR A 52 -3.99 0.92 -2.47
CA TYR A 52 -3.67 -0.38 -1.91
C TYR A 52 -2.17 -0.57 -1.94
N ILE A 53 -1.54 -0.65 -0.76
CA ILE A 53 -0.12 -0.95 -0.61
C ILE A 53 0.00 -2.41 -0.19
N PHE A 54 0.56 -3.25 -1.05
CA PHE A 54 0.76 -4.67 -0.73
C PHE A 54 1.85 -4.81 0.33
N VAL A 55 1.67 -5.75 1.25
CA VAL A 55 2.58 -6.00 2.38
C VAL A 55 2.60 -7.48 2.72
N ALA A 56 3.68 -7.92 3.35
CA ALA A 56 3.73 -9.24 3.96
C ALA A 56 2.79 -9.35 5.17
N SER A 57 2.28 -10.57 5.37
CA SER A 57 1.38 -10.96 6.43
C SER A 57 1.87 -12.26 7.05
N THR A 58 1.71 -12.43 8.37
CA THR A 58 2.04 -13.71 9.04
C THR A 58 1.16 -14.88 8.57
N MET A 59 0.10 -14.61 7.82
CA MET A 59 -0.79 -15.58 7.17
C MET A 59 -0.70 -15.58 5.64
N GLY A 60 0.29 -14.91 5.05
CA GLY A 60 0.51 -14.85 3.59
C GLY A 60 0.71 -13.42 3.10
N ASN A 61 -0.12 -12.99 2.15
CA ASN A 61 -0.04 -11.64 1.59
C ASN A 61 -1.21 -10.80 2.07
N GLY A 62 -0.97 -9.51 2.34
CA GLY A 62 -2.00 -8.56 2.69
C GLY A 62 -1.80 -7.23 1.99
N TYR A 63 -2.67 -6.28 2.30
CA TYR A 63 -2.49 -4.91 1.85
C TYR A 63 -3.10 -3.90 2.82
N TYR A 64 -2.52 -2.71 2.83
CA TYR A 64 -3.11 -1.54 3.45
C TYR A 64 -3.96 -0.80 2.42
N ARG A 65 -5.25 -0.64 2.72
CA ARG A 65 -6.13 0.29 2.01
C ARG A 65 -6.12 1.63 2.73
N ILE A 66 -5.77 2.68 2.00
CA ILE A 66 -5.69 4.05 2.51
C ILE A 66 -6.63 4.91 1.67
N ASP A 67 -7.60 5.55 2.33
CA ASP A 67 -8.50 6.48 1.66
C ASP A 67 -7.73 7.69 1.14
N SER A 68 -8.15 8.25 -0.01
CA SER A 68 -7.50 9.41 -0.65
C SER A 68 -7.23 10.57 0.30
N ASN A 69 -8.19 10.91 1.16
CA ASN A 69 -8.05 11.99 2.15
C ASN A 69 -7.04 11.69 3.28
N LYS A 70 -6.56 10.45 3.39
CA LYS A 70 -5.56 10.01 4.38
C LYS A 70 -4.16 9.81 3.78
N ILE A 71 -4.01 9.85 2.47
CA ILE A 71 -2.71 9.72 1.79
C ILE A 71 -1.71 10.79 2.29
N PRO A 72 -2.06 12.08 2.39
CA PRO A 72 -1.10 13.10 2.85
C PRO A 72 -0.63 12.86 4.29
N GLU A 73 -1.55 12.46 5.19
CA GLU A 73 -1.22 12.11 6.58
C GLU A 73 -0.30 10.88 6.63
N PHE A 74 -0.52 9.91 5.74
CA PHE A 74 0.30 8.70 5.64
C PHE A 74 1.73 9.01 5.15
N VAL A 75 1.87 9.82 4.10
CA VAL A 75 3.18 10.24 3.56
C VAL A 75 3.96 11.07 4.58
N THR A 76 3.27 11.93 5.32
CA THR A 76 3.89 12.68 6.43
C THR A 76 4.45 11.73 7.49
N ALA A 77 3.65 10.75 7.92
CA ALA A 77 4.09 9.74 8.88
C ALA A 77 5.28 8.89 8.36
N LEU A 78 5.28 8.50 7.08
CA LEU A 78 6.43 7.81 6.46
C LEU A 78 7.70 8.69 6.49
N SER A 79 7.56 9.98 6.20
CA SER A 79 8.67 10.92 6.20
C SER A 79 9.27 11.11 7.61
N GLU A 80 8.41 11.17 8.64
CA GLU A 80 8.83 11.20 10.04
C GLU A 80 9.56 9.93 10.45
N VAL A 81 9.04 8.76 10.05
CA VAL A 81 9.69 7.46 10.30
C VAL A 81 11.06 7.41 9.62
N LYS A 82 11.16 7.79 8.34
CA LYS A 82 12.42 7.83 7.60
C LYS A 82 13.45 8.70 8.31
N THR A 83 13.07 9.93 8.68
CA THR A 83 13.97 10.87 9.38
C THR A 83 14.50 10.27 10.67
N LYS A 84 13.63 9.61 11.47
CA LYS A 84 14.05 8.95 12.70
C LYS A 84 14.89 7.70 12.46
N PHE A 85 14.59 6.97 11.39
CA PHE A 85 15.39 5.82 11.00
C PHE A 85 16.82 6.24 10.66
N GLU A 86 17.01 7.27 9.82
CA GLU A 86 18.34 7.80 9.47
C GLU A 86 19.13 8.26 10.70
N GLU A 87 18.48 9.03 11.57
CA GLU A 87 19.08 9.53 12.82
C GLU A 87 19.52 8.38 13.72
N TRP A 88 18.64 7.41 13.97
CA TRP A 88 18.90 6.34 14.93
C TRP A 88 19.81 5.26 14.37
N SER A 89 19.78 4.99 13.06
CA SER A 89 20.74 4.10 12.39
C SER A 89 22.16 4.64 12.52
N THR A 90 22.36 5.92 12.25
CA THR A 90 23.67 6.57 12.39
C THR A 90 24.17 6.46 13.83
N GLN A 91 23.32 6.81 14.81
CA GLN A 91 23.65 6.69 16.23
C GLN A 91 23.96 5.24 16.64
N ALA A 92 23.21 4.25 16.15
CA ALA A 92 23.44 2.85 16.49
C ALA A 92 24.79 2.35 15.95
N ILE A 93 25.11 2.68 14.70
CA ILE A 93 26.37 2.31 14.04
C ILE A 93 27.55 2.98 14.74
N ASP A 94 27.49 4.30 14.96
CA ASP A 94 28.57 5.08 15.58
C ASP A 94 28.92 4.61 17.00
N ASN A 95 27.93 4.07 17.71
CA ASN A 95 28.09 3.58 19.08
C ASN A 95 28.28 2.06 19.18
N GLY A 96 28.37 1.33 18.06
CA GLY A 96 28.52 -0.13 18.06
C GLY A 96 27.39 -0.86 18.77
N ILE A 97 26.14 -0.39 18.61
CA ILE A 97 24.97 -1.02 19.22
C ILE A 97 24.69 -2.33 18.49
N GLU A 98 24.80 -3.45 19.20
CA GLU A 98 24.55 -4.77 18.62
C GLU A 98 23.08 -5.18 18.63
N LYS A 99 22.36 -4.86 19.71
CA LYS A 99 20.96 -5.23 19.91
C LYS A 99 20.18 -4.12 20.60
N PHE A 100 19.14 -3.64 19.95
CA PHE A 100 18.29 -2.58 20.47
C PHE A 100 16.92 -2.63 19.84
N THR A 101 15.90 -2.16 20.54
CA THR A 101 14.56 -2.05 19.99
C THR A 101 13.85 -0.88 20.65
N LYS A 102 13.27 0.00 19.84
CA LYS A 102 12.57 1.19 20.31
C LYS A 102 11.44 1.57 19.36
N GLN A 103 10.27 1.82 19.93
CA GLN A 103 9.14 2.32 19.16
C GLN A 103 9.40 3.75 18.69
N ILE A 104 9.15 4.02 17.42
CA ILE A 104 9.17 5.37 16.86
C ILE A 104 7.79 5.98 17.11
N SER A 105 7.74 7.11 17.82
CA SER A 105 6.50 7.81 18.11
C SER A 105 6.07 8.63 16.89
N VAL A 106 5.26 8.01 16.03
CA VAL A 106 4.66 8.62 14.83
C VAL A 106 3.17 8.28 14.80
N ASN A 107 2.33 9.23 14.45
CA ASN A 107 0.89 9.03 14.40
C ASN A 107 0.42 8.79 12.97
N PHE A 108 0.41 7.52 12.55
CA PHE A 108 -0.18 7.13 11.27
C PHE A 108 -1.70 7.37 11.26
N PRO A 109 -2.28 7.71 10.09
CA PRO A 109 -3.72 7.66 9.92
C PRO A 109 -4.22 6.22 10.12
N LYS A 110 -5.51 6.08 10.44
CA LYS A 110 -6.14 4.76 10.39
C LYS A 110 -6.18 4.30 8.94
N VAL A 111 -5.77 3.05 8.72
CA VAL A 111 -5.86 2.35 7.43
C VAL A 111 -6.77 1.14 7.60
N VAL A 112 -7.27 0.57 6.51
CA VAL A 112 -7.94 -0.73 6.55
C VAL A 112 -6.96 -1.79 6.07
N VAL A 113 -6.64 -2.76 6.92
CA VAL A 113 -5.79 -3.90 6.55
C VAL A 113 -6.65 -5.01 5.98
N TYR A 114 -6.20 -5.67 4.92
CA TYR A 114 -6.87 -6.81 4.30
C TYR A 114 -5.93 -7.99 4.15
N LEU A 115 -6.45 -9.20 4.34
CA LEU A 115 -5.74 -10.43 3.98
C LEU A 115 -6.13 -10.84 2.54
N SER A 116 -5.13 -11.05 1.69
CA SER A 116 -5.34 -11.41 0.29
C SER A 116 -6.11 -12.72 0.15
N GLY A 117 -7.03 -12.76 -0.80
CA GLY A 117 -7.93 -13.90 -1.02
C GLY A 117 -9.02 -14.08 0.05
N LYS A 118 -9.12 -13.17 1.03
CA LYS A 118 -10.13 -13.25 2.11
C LYS A 118 -10.82 -11.90 2.32
N SER A 119 -11.78 -11.58 1.46
CA SER A 119 -12.53 -10.30 1.47
C SER A 119 -13.15 -9.94 2.83
N ASN A 120 -13.61 -10.92 3.60
CA ASN A 120 -14.20 -10.71 4.92
C ASN A 120 -13.16 -10.50 6.05
N PHE A 121 -11.87 -10.62 5.75
CA PHE A 121 -10.79 -10.37 6.70
C PHE A 121 -10.28 -8.95 6.46
N ASN A 122 -10.97 -7.98 7.04
CA ASN A 122 -10.55 -6.59 6.99
C ASN A 122 -10.79 -5.87 8.31
N PHE A 123 -9.86 -4.99 8.68
CA PHE A 123 -9.91 -4.28 9.96
C PHE A 123 -9.36 -2.88 9.84
N SER A 124 -10.04 -1.90 10.45
CA SER A 124 -9.46 -0.57 10.63
C SER A 124 -8.41 -0.62 11.73
N GLN A 125 -7.18 -0.24 11.40
CA GLN A 125 -6.02 -0.27 12.29
C GLN A 125 -5.20 1.00 12.18
N LYS A 126 -4.52 1.36 13.28
CA LYS A 126 -3.40 2.30 13.22
C LYS A 126 -2.10 1.52 13.02
N LEU A 127 -1.24 2.01 12.14
CA LEU A 127 0.10 1.46 12.00
C LEU A 127 0.99 1.94 13.16
N ASN A 128 1.97 1.13 13.51
CA ASN A 128 3.04 1.45 14.44
C ASN A 128 4.38 1.38 13.70
N ALA A 129 5.37 2.12 14.18
CA ALA A 129 6.74 2.05 13.69
C ALA A 129 7.69 1.59 14.82
N LEU A 130 8.57 0.64 14.52
CA LEU A 130 9.53 0.07 15.45
C LEU A 130 10.91 0.11 14.83
N PHE A 131 11.84 0.81 15.46
CA PHE A 131 13.26 0.71 15.15
C PHE A 131 13.85 -0.49 15.90
N GLN A 132 14.62 -1.29 15.20
CA GLN A 132 15.31 -2.45 15.73
C GLN A 132 16.74 -2.46 15.23
N VAL A 133 17.67 -2.90 16.09
CA VAL A 133 19.03 -3.26 15.71
C VAL A 133 19.22 -4.70 16.09
N ASP A 134 19.68 -5.52 15.14
CA ASP A 134 20.05 -6.92 15.41
C ASP A 134 21.37 -7.24 14.71
N ASN A 135 22.34 -7.74 15.48
CA ASN A 135 23.72 -7.99 15.05
C ASN A 135 24.36 -6.77 14.37
N GLY A 136 24.13 -5.57 14.94
CA GLY A 136 24.65 -4.31 14.43
C GLY A 136 23.93 -3.77 13.19
N ILE A 137 22.91 -4.47 12.67
CA ILE A 137 22.16 -4.05 11.48
C ILE A 137 20.87 -3.34 11.93
N PRO A 138 20.74 -2.03 11.68
CA PRO A 138 19.52 -1.30 11.99
C PRO A 138 18.44 -1.55 10.93
N CYS A 139 17.19 -1.66 11.37
CA CYS A 139 16.02 -1.77 10.52
C CYS A 139 14.79 -1.09 11.15
N VAL A 140 13.79 -0.81 10.33
CA VAL A 140 12.49 -0.31 10.79
C VAL A 140 11.35 -1.17 10.29
N TRP A 141 10.48 -1.55 11.22
CA TRP A 141 9.20 -2.17 10.94
C TRP A 141 8.10 -1.13 10.94
N ILE A 142 7.27 -1.10 9.90
CA ILE A 142 5.97 -0.42 9.93
C ILE A 142 4.90 -1.50 9.88
N TYR A 143 4.05 -1.59 10.92
CA TYR A 143 3.17 -2.74 11.08
C TYR A 143 1.81 -2.42 11.72
N ALA A 144 0.84 -3.26 11.41
CA ALA A 144 -0.43 -3.38 12.11
C ALA A 144 -0.59 -4.79 12.65
N SER A 145 -1.14 -4.92 13.85
CA SER A 145 -1.51 -6.21 14.45
C SER A 145 -3.01 -6.30 14.64
N THR A 146 -3.60 -7.40 14.21
CA THR A 146 -5.01 -7.70 14.45
C THR A 146 -5.14 -8.98 15.27
N SER A 147 -6.01 -8.96 16.27
CA SER A 147 -6.45 -10.18 16.96
C SER A 147 -7.73 -10.64 16.28
N THR A 148 -7.71 -11.84 15.70
CA THR A 148 -8.93 -12.40 15.09
C THR A 148 -9.66 -13.24 16.12
N ASN A 149 -10.99 -13.07 16.23
CA ASN A 149 -11.87 -14.00 16.96
C ASN A 149 -12.60 -14.94 15.98
N PHE A 150 -12.14 -15.02 14.74
CA PHE A 150 -12.71 -15.91 13.74
C PHE A 150 -12.30 -17.34 14.06
N SER A 151 -13.26 -18.19 14.44
CA SER A 151 -13.04 -19.61 14.75
C SER A 151 -12.28 -20.36 13.64
N LYS A 152 -12.47 -19.96 12.39
CA LYS A 152 -11.78 -20.50 11.20
C LYS A 152 -10.27 -20.17 11.14
N TYR A 153 -9.78 -19.20 11.91
CA TYR A 153 -8.38 -18.75 11.89
C TYR A 153 -7.66 -18.93 13.24
N ASN A 154 -8.17 -19.80 14.12
CA ASN A 154 -7.53 -20.26 15.35
C ASN A 154 -7.11 -19.15 16.32
N ASN A 155 -7.83 -18.04 16.35
CA ASN A 155 -7.55 -16.89 17.21
C ASN A 155 -6.10 -16.38 17.15
N LYS A 156 -5.43 -16.55 16.00
CA LYS A 156 -4.06 -16.11 15.85
C LYS A 156 -4.00 -14.58 15.74
N LYS A 157 -2.96 -14.01 16.35
CA LYS A 157 -2.54 -12.64 16.11
C LYS A 157 -1.96 -12.59 14.70
N GLU A 158 -2.51 -11.73 13.87
CA GLU A 158 -2.06 -11.52 12.51
C GLU A 158 -1.33 -10.18 12.41
N VAL A 159 -0.13 -10.20 11.83
CA VAL A 159 0.71 -9.02 11.66
C VAL A 159 0.90 -8.74 10.19
N PHE A 160 0.52 -7.54 9.78
CA PHE A 160 0.79 -6.99 8.46
C PHE A 160 1.94 -6.02 8.59
N SER A 161 3.00 -6.14 7.82
CA SER A 161 4.21 -5.36 8.07
C SER A 161 5.05 -5.12 6.83
N MET A 162 5.71 -3.97 6.84
CA MET A 162 6.83 -3.61 5.97
C MET A 162 8.12 -3.60 6.80
N LEU A 163 9.24 -4.07 6.25
CA LEU A 163 10.57 -4.01 6.88
C LEU A 163 11.53 -3.26 5.98
N PHE A 164 12.18 -2.23 6.50
CA PHE A 164 13.19 -1.46 5.77
C PHE A 164 14.54 -1.56 6.46
N GLU A 165 15.56 -2.02 5.74
CA GLU A 165 16.96 -1.99 6.19
C GLU A 165 17.69 -0.73 5.71
N ASN A 166 17.20 -0.08 4.65
CA ASN A 166 17.74 1.19 4.17
C ASN A 166 16.67 2.29 4.21
N PRO A 167 16.98 3.49 4.75
CA PRO A 167 16.04 4.61 4.72
C PRO A 167 15.61 5.04 3.31
N SER A 168 16.46 4.84 2.30
CA SER A 168 16.16 5.12 0.89
C SER A 168 15.04 4.26 0.32
N ASP A 169 14.80 3.06 0.87
CA ASP A 169 13.73 2.18 0.39
C ASP A 169 12.35 2.77 0.74
N ILE A 170 12.27 3.55 1.82
CA ILE A 170 11.08 4.32 2.18
C ILE A 170 10.81 5.46 1.17
N ASP A 171 11.86 6.04 0.58
CA ASP A 171 11.71 7.07 -0.47
C ASP A 171 11.01 6.53 -1.70
N GLY A 172 11.22 5.26 -2.04
CA GLY A 172 10.50 4.59 -3.12
C GLY A 172 8.99 4.71 -2.93
N LEU A 173 8.50 4.32 -1.76
CA LEU A 173 7.07 4.41 -1.42
C LEU A 173 6.58 5.86 -1.33
N ILE A 174 7.35 6.76 -0.71
CA ILE A 174 7.01 8.19 -0.63
C ILE A 174 6.89 8.81 -2.02
N SER A 175 7.78 8.46 -2.95
CA SER A 175 7.80 9.04 -4.30
C SER A 175 6.54 8.70 -5.11
N ILE A 176 6.01 7.48 -4.93
CA ILE A 176 4.76 7.03 -5.57
C ILE A 176 3.56 7.79 -4.99
N LEU A 177 3.58 8.02 -3.68
CA LEU A 177 2.43 8.55 -2.92
C LEU A 177 2.48 10.06 -2.69
N ARG A 178 3.52 10.73 -3.20
CA ARG A 178 3.91 12.11 -2.86
C ARG A 178 2.73 13.08 -2.78
N ASP A 179 1.90 13.07 -3.81
CA ASP A 179 0.74 13.93 -3.97
C ASP A 179 -0.28 13.28 -4.93
N GLU A 180 -1.52 13.78 -4.91
CA GLU A 180 -2.60 13.24 -5.74
C GLU A 180 -2.30 13.37 -7.24
N GLU A 181 -1.64 14.46 -7.66
CA GLU A 181 -1.27 14.68 -9.06
C GLU A 181 -0.32 13.59 -9.56
N THR A 182 0.70 13.25 -8.77
CA THR A 182 1.67 12.20 -9.07
C THR A 182 0.99 10.85 -9.20
N ILE A 183 0.09 10.52 -8.28
CA ILE A 183 -0.66 9.25 -8.32
C ILE A 183 -1.53 9.19 -9.58
N LEU A 184 -2.24 10.28 -9.93
CA LEU A 184 -3.06 10.35 -11.14
C LEU A 184 -2.22 10.23 -12.41
N GLN A 185 -1.07 10.92 -12.47
CA GLN A 185 -0.13 10.82 -13.60
C GLN A 185 0.35 9.38 -13.81
N LEU A 186 0.73 8.69 -12.73
CA LEU A 186 1.16 7.28 -12.78
C LEU A 186 0.01 6.38 -13.25
N ALA A 187 -1.19 6.55 -12.70
CA ALA A 187 -2.36 5.77 -13.10
C ALA A 187 -2.72 5.98 -14.57
N HIS A 188 -2.81 7.22 -15.04
CA HIS A 188 -3.15 7.52 -16.44
C HIS A 188 -2.09 7.02 -17.42
N LYS A 189 -0.80 7.13 -17.06
CA LYS A 189 0.29 6.57 -17.86
C LYS A 189 0.14 5.06 -18.04
N ASN A 190 -0.15 4.33 -16.96
CA ASN A 190 -0.24 2.87 -17.01
C ASN A 190 -1.52 2.39 -17.73
N LEU A 191 -2.64 3.09 -17.55
CA LEU A 191 -3.86 2.85 -18.33
C LEU A 191 -3.65 3.04 -19.85
N GLN A 192 -2.86 4.04 -20.25
CA GLN A 192 -2.53 4.23 -21.66
C GLN A 192 -1.66 3.12 -22.22
N ILE A 193 -0.77 2.54 -21.40
CA ILE A 193 0.08 1.42 -21.80
C ILE A 193 -0.78 0.17 -22.01
N GLU A 194 -1.68 -0.13 -21.07
CA GLU A 194 -2.60 -1.27 -21.16
C GLU A 194 -3.48 -1.18 -22.43
N ARG A 195 -4.10 -0.03 -22.69
CA ARG A 195 -4.94 0.16 -23.89
C ARG A 195 -4.16 -0.01 -25.19
N LYS A 196 -2.94 0.54 -25.27
CA LYS A 196 -2.07 0.35 -26.45
C LYS A 196 -1.69 -1.11 -26.65
N PHE A 197 -1.52 -1.85 -25.56
CA PHE A 197 -1.24 -3.28 -25.64
C PHE A 197 -2.45 -4.03 -26.18
N ASP A 198 -3.65 -3.78 -25.66
CA ASP A 198 -4.89 -4.42 -26.14
C ASP A 198 -5.17 -4.14 -27.62
N ASP A 199 -4.94 -2.89 -28.07
CA ASP A 199 -5.11 -2.50 -29.48
C ASP A 199 -4.14 -3.23 -30.44
N LEU A 200 -3.00 -3.74 -29.96
CA LEU A 200 -2.05 -4.49 -30.78
C LEU A 200 -2.47 -5.95 -31.05
N PHE A 201 -3.43 -6.47 -30.28
CA PHE A 201 -3.89 -7.85 -30.38
C PHE A 201 -5.36 -7.98 -30.83
N GLN A 202 -5.97 -6.87 -31.27
CA GLN A 202 -7.27 -6.83 -31.96
C GLN A 202 -7.08 -6.77 -33.48
#